data_AF-Q178Z1-F1
#
_entry.id   AF-Q178Z1-F1
#
_cell.length_a   1.000
_cell.length_b   1.000
_cell.length_c   1.000
_cell.angle_alpha   90.00
_cell.angle_beta   90.00
_cell.angle_gamma   90.00
#
_symmetry.space_group_name_H-M   'P 1'
#
loop_
_entity.id
_entity.type
_entity.pdbx_description
1 polymer ?
#
loop_
_entity_poly.entity_id
_entity_poly.type
_entity_poly.pdbx_seq_one_letter_code
_entity_poly.pdbx_strand_id
1 'polypeptide(L)'
;MELKLGLPRKCHARIEEISAWTVDNVCDFVGSIDICAEYVQNFRDQSIDGAGLPLLTEEHLTNSLGMKLGPALKLKSMLAKKLGGPCPCALCAAPTPTRSSSSKGDTTPTNRPPSNGSVG
;
A
#
# COMPACT_ATOMS: atom_id res chain seq x y z
N MET A 1 -36.94 20.79 -8.97
CA MET A 1 -35.62 21.46 -8.92
C MET A 1 -34.64 20.41 -8.43
N GLU A 2 -33.75 19.96 -9.31
CA GLU A 2 -32.83 18.85 -9.02
C GLU A 2 -31.92 19.17 -7.83
N LEU A 3 -31.98 18.33 -6.80
CA LEU A 3 -30.90 18.22 -5.82
C LEU A 3 -29.75 17.49 -6.51
N LYS A 4 -28.84 18.25 -7.12
CA LYS A 4 -27.49 17.75 -7.45
C LYS A 4 -26.79 17.50 -6.12
N LEU A 5 -27.08 16.37 -5.48
CA LEU A 5 -26.27 15.83 -4.40
C LEU A 5 -24.85 15.73 -4.96
N GLY A 6 -23.98 16.62 -4.51
CA GLY A 6 -22.59 16.66 -4.91
C GLY A 6 -21.94 15.32 -4.56
N LEU A 7 -21.89 14.42 -5.54
CA LEU A 7 -21.11 13.20 -5.43
C LEU A 7 -19.70 13.64 -5.07
N PRO A 8 -19.10 13.12 -3.99
CA PRO A 8 -17.73 13.47 -3.65
C PRO A 8 -16.88 13.17 -4.87
N ARG A 9 -16.33 14.22 -5.48
CA ARG A 9 -15.43 14.07 -6.63
C ARG A 9 -14.29 13.20 -6.11
N LYS A 10 -14.26 11.92 -6.51
CA LYS A 10 -13.07 11.10 -6.32
C LYS A 10 -11.97 11.85 -7.02
N CYS A 11 -11.00 12.35 -6.27
CA CYS A 11 -9.92 13.10 -6.88
C CYS A 11 -9.10 12.13 -7.73
N HIS A 12 -8.89 12.47 -9.00
CA HIS A 12 -8.13 11.61 -9.91
C HIS A 12 -6.62 11.91 -9.87
N ALA A 13 -6.20 12.96 -9.18
CA ALA A 13 -4.80 13.44 -9.17
C ALA A 13 -3.76 12.35 -8.87
N ARG A 14 -4.04 11.42 -7.96
CA ARG A 14 -3.11 10.31 -7.66
C ARG A 14 -3.13 9.19 -8.67
N ILE A 15 -4.28 8.96 -9.29
CA ILE A 15 -4.39 8.02 -10.41
C ILE A 15 -3.58 8.61 -11.57
N GLU A 16 -3.76 9.90 -11.88
CA GLU A 16 -2.99 10.61 -12.91
C GLU A 16 -1.48 10.64 -12.60
N GLU A 17 -1.09 10.87 -11.34
CA GLU A 17 0.32 10.82 -10.91
C GLU A 17 0.94 9.45 -11.18
N ILE A 18 0.26 8.36 -10.77
CA ILE A 18 0.76 7.01 -11.01
C ILE A 18 0.72 6.68 -12.50
N SER A 19 -0.34 7.04 -13.22
CA SER A 19 -0.44 6.81 -14.66
C SER A 19 0.68 7.49 -15.46
N ALA A 20 1.26 8.57 -14.95
CA ALA A 20 2.38 9.28 -15.57
C ALA A 20 3.76 8.65 -15.27
N TRP A 21 3.84 7.61 -14.43
CA TRP A 21 5.09 6.94 -14.12
C TRP A 21 5.68 6.25 -15.35
N THR A 22 6.97 6.48 -15.57
CA THR A 22 7.75 5.71 -16.53
C THR A 22 8.05 4.31 -15.98
N VAL A 23 8.58 3.43 -16.83
CA VAL A 23 9.11 2.12 -16.41
C VAL A 23 10.15 2.27 -15.29
N ASP A 24 11.00 3.31 -15.35
CA ASP A 24 11.98 3.57 -14.30
C ASP A 24 11.32 3.96 -12.97
N ASN A 25 10.28 4.79 -12.99
CA ASN A 25 9.54 5.12 -11.77
C ASN A 25 8.85 3.88 -11.16
N VAL A 26 8.34 2.97 -11.99
CA VAL A 26 7.80 1.69 -11.53
C VAL A 26 8.90 0.82 -10.92
N CYS A 27 10.07 0.73 -11.56
CA CYS A 27 11.22 -0.02 -11.06
C CYS A 27 11.69 0.53 -9.71
N ASP A 28 11.79 1.85 -9.55
CA ASP A 28 12.16 2.49 -8.29
C ASP A 28 11.14 2.16 -7.18
N PHE A 29 9.85 2.22 -7.51
CA PHE A 29 8.78 1.87 -6.57
C PHE A 29 8.86 0.40 -6.14
N VAL A 30 8.99 -0.54 -7.07
CA VAL A 30 9.13 -1.98 -6.77
C VAL A 30 10.40 -2.23 -5.96
N GLY A 31 11.52 -1.61 -6.34
CA GLY A 31 12.82 -1.72 -5.66
C GLY A 31 12.82 -1.14 -4.24
N SER A 32 11.95 -0.16 -3.97
CA SER A 32 11.79 0.42 -2.63
C SER A 32 11.06 -0.49 -1.63
N ILE A 33 10.47 -1.60 -2.10
CA ILE A 33 9.79 -2.58 -1.25
C ILE A 33 10.76 -3.74 -1.02
N ASP A 34 11.30 -3.86 0.20
CA ASP A 34 12.38 -4.81 0.55
C ASP A 34 12.18 -6.22 -0.02
N ILE A 35 10.97 -6.77 0.09
CA ILE A 35 10.66 -8.14 -0.36
C ILE A 35 10.30 -8.26 -1.85
N CYS A 36 10.33 -7.15 -2.59
CA CYS A 36 9.99 -7.11 -4.01
C CYS A 36 11.19 -6.69 -4.91
N ALA A 37 12.30 -6.24 -4.32
CA ALA A 37 13.44 -5.71 -5.07
C ALA A 37 14.04 -6.73 -6.07
N GLU A 38 13.95 -8.04 -5.77
CA GLU A 38 14.42 -9.10 -6.68
C GLU A 38 13.65 -9.15 -8.01
N TYR A 39 12.44 -8.57 -8.09
CA TYR A 39 11.58 -8.61 -9.27
C TYR A 39 11.69 -7.38 -10.17
N VAL A 40 12.52 -6.39 -9.81
CA VAL A 40 12.64 -5.12 -10.57
C VAL A 40 12.94 -5.37 -12.05
N GLN A 41 13.84 -6.31 -12.36
CA GLN A 41 14.18 -6.62 -13.73
C GLN A 41 12.98 -7.19 -14.52
N ASN A 42 12.13 -8.00 -13.90
CA ASN A 42 10.92 -8.53 -14.55
C ASN A 42 9.96 -7.41 -14.96
N PHE A 43 9.78 -6.37 -14.12
CA PHE A 43 8.96 -5.20 -14.46
C PHE A 43 9.57 -4.41 -15.62
N ARG A 44 10.91 -4.26 -15.63
CA ARG A 44 11.64 -3.59 -16.71
C ARG A 44 11.52 -4.34 -18.04
N ASP A 45 11.74 -5.65 -18.03
CA ASP A 45 11.72 -6.50 -19.22
C ASP A 45 10.34 -6.54 -19.87
N GLN A 46 9.28 -6.55 -19.05
CA GLN A 46 7.89 -6.47 -19.52
C GLN A 46 7.42 -5.04 -19.83
N SER A 47 8.30 -4.04 -19.68
CA SER A 47 8.00 -2.62 -19.91
C SER A 47 6.75 -2.14 -19.15
N ILE A 48 6.62 -2.56 -17.88
CA ILE A 48 5.49 -2.13 -17.04
C ILE A 48 5.69 -0.67 -16.62
N ASP A 49 4.81 0.20 -17.10
CA ASP A 49 4.76 1.61 -16.76
C ASP A 49 3.63 1.92 -15.75
N GLY A 50 3.46 3.20 -15.45
CA GLY A 50 2.45 3.72 -14.54
C GLY A 50 1.01 3.45 -14.95
N ALA A 51 0.74 3.37 -16.26
CA ALA A 51 -0.59 3.08 -16.78
C ALA A 51 -0.91 1.58 -16.67
N GLY A 52 0.09 0.72 -16.90
CA GLY A 52 -0.04 -0.73 -16.80
C GLY A 52 -0.04 -1.26 -15.36
N LEU A 53 0.73 -0.65 -14.45
CA LEU A 53 0.93 -1.15 -13.09
C LEU A 53 -0.39 -1.37 -12.31
N PRO A 54 -1.37 -0.45 -12.31
CA PRO A 54 -2.67 -0.67 -11.64
C PRO A 54 -3.54 -1.75 -12.27
N LEU A 55 -3.26 -2.17 -13.51
CA LEU A 55 -4.00 -3.20 -14.24
C LEU A 55 -3.52 -4.63 -13.93
N LEU A 56 -2.37 -4.76 -13.26
CA LEU A 56 -1.82 -6.06 -12.91
C LEU A 56 -2.70 -6.76 -11.87
N THR A 57 -3.22 -7.94 -12.23
CA THR A 57 -3.93 -8.83 -11.34
C THR A 57 -2.92 -9.63 -10.51
N GLU A 58 -3.39 -10.33 -9.47
CA GLU A 58 -2.51 -11.26 -8.74
C GLU A 58 -1.92 -12.33 -9.67
N GLU A 59 -2.75 -12.84 -10.59
CA GLU A 59 -2.34 -13.83 -11.58
C GLU A 59 -1.21 -13.32 -12.49
N HIS A 60 -1.28 -12.08 -12.99
CA HIS A 60 -0.20 -11.52 -13.81
C HIS A 60 1.11 -11.42 -13.02
N LEU A 61 1.05 -11.07 -11.73
CA LEU A 61 2.23 -10.98 -10.88
C LEU A 61 2.85 -12.36 -10.65
N THR A 62 2.05 -13.39 -10.38
CA THR A 62 2.56 -14.73 -10.05
C THR A 62 2.95 -15.54 -11.29
N ASN A 63 2.15 -15.47 -12.35
CA ASN A 63 2.30 -16.33 -13.52
C ASN A 63 3.18 -15.70 -14.60
N SER A 64 3.06 -14.38 -14.84
CA SER A 64 3.81 -13.69 -15.89
C SER A 64 5.12 -13.10 -15.36
N LEU A 65 5.12 -12.52 -14.16
CA LEU A 65 6.31 -11.92 -13.54
C LEU A 65 7.04 -12.85 -12.57
N GLY A 66 6.52 -14.07 -12.36
CA GLY A 66 7.17 -15.09 -11.52
C GLY A 66 7.24 -14.74 -10.03
N MET A 67 6.42 -13.78 -9.56
CA MET A 67 6.42 -13.39 -8.16
C MET A 67 5.83 -14.48 -7.28
N LYS A 68 6.39 -14.64 -6.07
CA LYS A 68 5.70 -15.41 -5.02
C LYS A 68 4.46 -14.64 -4.55
N LEU A 69 3.47 -15.38 -4.04
CA LEU A 69 2.22 -14.81 -3.55
C LEU A 69 2.45 -13.69 -2.50
N GLY A 70 3.36 -13.89 -1.55
CA GLY A 70 3.68 -12.89 -0.51
C GLY A 70 4.09 -11.53 -1.08
N PRO A 71 5.19 -11.45 -1.85
CA PRO A 71 5.60 -10.23 -2.56
C PRO A 71 4.50 -9.62 -3.44
N ALA A 72 3.77 -10.44 -4.20
CA ALA A 72 2.68 -9.96 -5.06
C ALA A 72 1.58 -9.25 -4.26
N LEU A 73 1.13 -9.84 -3.15
CA LEU A 73 0.16 -9.23 -2.24
C LEU A 73 0.69 -7.94 -1.60
N LYS A 74 1.98 -7.91 -1.23
CA LYS A 74 2.62 -6.73 -0.64
C LYS A 74 2.67 -5.57 -1.64
N LEU A 75 3.07 -5.81 -2.88
CA LEU A 75 3.11 -4.80 -3.94
C LEU A 75 1.73 -4.17 -4.15
N LYS A 76 0.69 -5.00 -4.30
CA LYS A 76 -0.70 -4.54 -4.47
C LYS A 76 -1.18 -3.71 -3.28
N SER A 77 -0.84 -4.11 -2.06
CA SER A 77 -1.17 -3.35 -0.85
C SER A 77 -0.49 -1.97 -0.82
N MET A 78 0.80 -1.91 -1.18
CA MET A 78 1.57 -0.65 -1.22
C MET A 78 1.03 0.29 -2.30
N LEU A 79 0.72 -0.23 -3.48
CA LEU A 79 0.12 0.52 -4.57
C LEU A 79 -1.26 1.07 -4.18
N ALA A 80 -2.11 0.24 -3.57
CA ALA A 80 -3.42 0.66 -3.08
C ALA A 80 -3.33 1.78 -2.02
N LYS A 81 -2.34 1.72 -1.12
CA LYS A 81 -2.07 2.82 -0.16
C LYS A 81 -1.67 4.11 -0.87
N LYS A 82 -0.80 4.01 -1.89
CA LYS A 82 -0.39 5.17 -2.69
C LYS A 82 -1.57 5.77 -3.44
N LEU A 83 -2.48 4.94 -3.96
CA LEU A 83 -3.74 5.39 -4.59
C LEU A 83 -4.79 5.90 -3.58
N GLY A 84 -4.74 5.47 -2.32
CA GLY A 84 -5.77 5.68 -1.30
C GLY A 84 -5.48 6.70 -0.18
N GLY A 85 -4.29 7.33 -0.13
CA GLY A 85 -3.94 8.32 0.91
C GLY A 85 -4.77 9.63 0.95
N PRO A 86 -4.29 10.68 1.65
CA PRO A 86 -4.86 12.04 1.59
C PRO A 86 -4.62 12.67 0.23
N CYS A 87 -5.66 13.24 -0.41
CA CYS A 87 -5.51 13.73 -1.77
C CYS A 87 -4.63 15.01 -1.83
N PRO A 88 -3.67 15.12 -2.77
CA PRO A 88 -2.80 16.30 -2.87
C PRO A 88 -3.50 17.56 -3.41
N CYS A 89 -4.73 17.46 -3.95
CA CYS A 89 -5.46 18.66 -4.40
C CYS A 89 -5.90 19.52 -3.20
N ALA A 90 -5.56 20.81 -3.26
CA ALA A 90 -6.07 21.82 -2.34
C ALA A 90 -7.61 21.88 -2.29
N LEU A 91 -8.28 21.55 -3.42
CA LEU A 91 -9.74 21.51 -3.51
C LEU A 91 -10.39 20.29 -2.85
N CYS A 92 -9.64 19.23 -2.56
CA CYS A 92 -10.16 17.98 -2.01
C CYS A 92 -9.77 17.78 -0.54
N ALA A 93 -9.04 18.73 0.04
CA ALA A 93 -8.78 18.82 1.46
C ALA A 93 -10.09 19.17 2.19
N ALA A 94 -10.98 18.18 2.36
CA ALA A 94 -12.02 18.30 3.34
C ALA A 94 -11.37 18.47 4.73
N PRO A 95 -11.91 19.31 5.62
CA PRO A 95 -11.42 19.40 6.99
C PRO A 95 -11.63 18.04 7.66
N THR A 96 -10.57 17.24 7.77
CA THR A 96 -10.62 15.97 8.49
C THR A 96 -10.81 16.28 9.98
N PRO A 97 -11.80 15.69 10.68
CA PRO A 97 -11.77 15.70 12.13
C PRO A 97 -10.53 14.93 12.58
N THR A 98 -9.59 15.65 13.20
CA THR A 98 -8.40 15.11 13.85
C THR A 98 -8.82 14.07 14.90
N ARG A 99 -8.76 12.79 14.54
CA ARG A 99 -8.66 11.72 15.54
C ARG A 99 -7.22 11.69 16.02
N SER A 100 -6.99 12.36 17.14
CA SER A 100 -5.77 12.24 17.94
C SER A 100 -5.54 10.77 18.28
N SER A 101 -4.54 10.15 17.65
CA SER A 101 -3.94 8.91 18.17
C SER A 101 -3.09 9.29 19.38
N SER A 102 -3.70 9.18 20.56
CA SER A 102 -2.98 9.19 21.83
C SER A 102 -1.99 8.03 21.83
N SER A 103 -0.70 8.34 21.73
CA SER A 103 0.36 7.44 22.15
C SER A 103 0.35 7.35 23.69
N LYS A 104 -0.17 6.24 24.21
CA LYS A 104 0.20 5.67 25.52
C LYS A 104 0.59 4.23 25.18
N GLY A 105 1.83 3.79 25.39
CA GLY A 105 2.49 3.79 26.68
C GLY A 105 2.71 2.31 27.01
N ASP A 106 3.99 2.00 27.23
CA ASP A 106 4.62 0.70 27.43
C ASP A 106 4.02 -0.16 28.58
N THR A 107 4.52 -1.39 28.69
CA THR A 107 4.40 -2.41 29.76
C THR A 107 3.23 -3.41 29.71
N THR A 108 3.56 -4.61 29.24
CA THR A 108 2.84 -5.88 29.49
C THR A 108 3.45 -6.54 30.74
N PRO A 109 2.68 -6.94 31.77
CA PRO A 109 3.13 -7.93 32.75
C PRO A 109 2.50 -9.29 32.45
N THR A 110 3.32 -10.22 31.93
CA THR A 110 3.00 -11.65 31.89
C THR A 110 3.10 -12.22 33.31
N ASN A 111 1.96 -12.56 33.91
CA ASN A 111 1.90 -13.40 35.10
C ASN A 111 2.11 -14.87 34.70
N ARG A 112 3.23 -15.45 35.12
CA ARG A 112 3.51 -16.90 35.08
C ARG A 112 3.48 -17.43 36.51
N PRO A 113 2.71 -18.49 36.85
CA PRO A 113 2.81 -19.11 38.16
C PRO A 113 4.04 -20.04 38.23
N PRO A 114 4.80 -20.07 39.34
CA PRO A 114 5.78 -21.11 39.58
C PRO A 114 5.14 -22.36 40.20
N SER A 115 5.57 -23.51 39.67
CA SER A 115 5.24 -24.87 40.11
C SER A 115 5.96 -25.23 41.42
N ASN A 116 5.26 -26.00 42.26
CA ASN A 116 5.65 -26.57 43.56
C ASN A 116 7.04 -27.23 43.63
N GLY A 117 7.66 -27.11 44.80
CA GLY A 117 8.67 -28.02 45.31
C GLY A 117 8.87 -27.83 46.82
N SER A 118 8.28 -28.70 47.63
CA SER A 118 8.65 -28.87 49.04
C SER A 118 8.98 -30.33 49.30
N VAL A 119 10.20 -30.51 49.80
CA VAL A 119 10.79 -31.74 50.32
C VAL A 119 10.82 -31.57 51.84
N GLY A 120 10.34 -32.54 52.59
CA GLY A 120 10.34 -32.53 54.07
C GLY A 120 9.05 -33.07 54.65
#